data_AF-G2E8V7-F1
#
_entry.id   AF-G2E8V7-F1
#
_cell.length_a   1.000
_cell.length_b   1.000
_cell.length_c   1.000
_cell.angle_alpha   90.00
_cell.angle_beta   90.00
_cell.angle_gamma   90.00
#
_symmetry.space_group_name_H-M   'P 1'
#
loop_
_entity.id
_entity.type
_entity.pdbx_description
1 polymer ?
#
loop_
_entity_poly.entity_id
_entity_poly.type
_entity_poly.pdbx_seq_one_letter_code
_entity_poly.pdbx_strand_id
1 'polypeptide(L)' 'LNEVLRLIARQGGFLGRKGDGEPGVKSIWLGLQRIRDVAAGIKYAKESHDL' A
#
# COMPACT_ATOMS: atom_id res chain seq x y z
N LEU A 1 -6.91 -12.98 -1.10
CA LEU A 1 -5.84 -12.50 -2.01
C LEU A 1 -6.26 -11.21 -2.75
N ASN A 2 -7.37 -11.20 -3.48
CA ASN A 2 -7.81 -10.01 -4.24
C ASN A 2 -8.08 -8.77 -3.37
N GLU A 3 -8.62 -8.94 -2.17
CA GLU A 3 -8.86 -7.82 -1.26
C GLU A 3 -7.55 -7.13 -0.85
N VAL A 4 -6.53 -7.91 -0.48
CA VAL A 4 -5.20 -7.40 -0.14
C VAL A 4 -4.59 -6.65 -1.33
N LEU A 5 -4.69 -7.20 -2.54
CA LEU A 5 -4.20 -6.52 -3.76
C LEU A 5 -4.93 -5.20 -4.02
N ARG A 6 -6.25 -5.13 -3.76
CA ARG A 6 -7.02 -3.88 -3.89
C ARG A 6 -6.66 -2.85 -2.83
N LEU A 7 -6.39 -3.28 -1.59
CA LEU A 7 -5.91 -2.39 -0.51
C LEU A 7 -4.52 -1.83 -0.84
N ILE A 8 -3.60 -2.67 -1.34
CA ILE A 8 -2.29 -2.22 -1.83
C ILE A 8 -2.48 -1.22 -2.97
N ALA A 9 -3.26 -1.58 -3.98
CA ALA A 9 -3.47 -0.74 -5.15
C ALA A 9 -4.09 0.63 -4.82
N ARG A 10 -4.93 0.71 -3.79
CA ARG A 10 -5.48 1.98 -3.27
C ARG A 10 -4.40 2.96 -2.86
N GLN A 11 -3.33 2.47 -2.24
CA GLN A 11 -2.18 3.30 -1.89
C GLN A 11 -1.40 3.80 -3.12
N GLY A 12 -1.55 3.12 -4.26
CA GLY A 12 -1.01 3.53 -5.56
C GLY A 12 -2.03 4.20 -6.50
N GLY A 13 -3.18 4.64 -5.98
CA GLY A 13 -4.16 5.45 -6.72
C GLY A 13 -5.35 4.69 -7.33
N PHE A 14 -5.52 3.39 -7.05
CA PHE A 14 -6.72 2.66 -7.47
C PHE A 14 -7.93 3.07 -6.61
N LEU A 15 -8.96 3.66 -7.21
CA LEU A 15 -10.12 4.17 -6.46
C LEU A 15 -11.04 3.04 -5.94
N GLY A 16 -11.23 2.00 -6.76
CA GLY A 16 -12.06 0.84 -6.39
C GLY A 16 -13.55 1.14 -6.36
N ARG A 17 -14.05 1.94 -7.30
CA ARG A 17 -15.48 2.23 -7.46
C ARG A 17 -16.19 1.04 -8.11
N LYS A 18 -17.53 1.04 -8.01
CA LYS A 18 -18.36 0.06 -8.73
C LYS A 18 -18.06 0.12 -10.23
N GLY A 19 -17.63 -1.01 -10.80
CA GLY A 19 -17.30 -1.13 -12.22
C GLY A 19 -15.84 -0.84 -12.60
N ASP A 20 -14.98 -0.40 -11.69
CA ASP A 20 -13.54 -0.14 -12.00
C ASP A 20 -12.75 -1.44 -12.32
N GLY A 21 -13.34 -2.62 -12.12
CA GLY A 21 -12.68 -3.90 -12.39
C GLY A 21 -11.58 -4.25 -11.38
N GLU A 22 -10.57 -4.99 -11.81
CA GLU A 22 -9.40 -5.34 -11.00
C GLU A 22 -8.30 -4.26 -11.10
N PRO A 23 -7.51 -4.05 -10.04
CA PRO A 23 -6.41 -3.09 -10.08
C PRO A 23 -5.31 -3.50 -11.08
N GLY A 24 -4.77 -2.52 -11.80
CA GLY A 24 -3.66 -2.73 -12.72
C GLY A 24 -2.29 -2.84 -12.03
N VAL A 25 -1.30 -3.38 -12.74
CA VAL A 25 0.06 -3.59 -12.21
C VAL A 25 0.73 -2.31 -11.68
N LYS A 26 0.45 -1.16 -12.31
CA LYS A 26 1.04 0.13 -11.92
C LYS A 26 0.55 0.60 -10.54
N SER A 27 -0.76 0.52 -10.28
CA SER A 27 -1.30 0.93 -8.97
C SER A 27 -0.86 -0.03 -7.87
N ILE A 28 -0.75 -1.33 -8.17
CA ILE A 28 -0.19 -2.31 -7.22
C ILE A 28 1.28 -1.98 -6.91
N TRP A 29 2.11 -1.75 -7.92
CA TRP A 29 3.53 -1.43 -7.74
C TRP A 29 3.74 -0.17 -6.89
N LEU A 30 3.06 0.91 -7.24
CA LEU A 30 3.14 2.17 -6.48
C LEU A 30 2.65 2.00 -5.05
N GLY A 31 1.59 1.22 -4.84
CA GLY A 31 1.06 0.89 -3.53
C GLY A 31 2.06 0.13 -2.65
N LEU A 32 2.74 -0.87 -3.22
CA LEU A 32 3.77 -1.64 -2.52
C LEU A 32 4.95 -0.77 -2.07
N GLN A 33 5.44 0.10 -2.95
CA GLN A 33 6.52 1.04 -2.61
C GLN A 33 6.12 1.92 -1.42
N ARG A 34 4.91 2.50 -1.46
CA ARG A 34 4.43 3.38 -0.38
C ARG A 34 4.22 2.66 0.94
N ILE A 35 3.71 1.43 0.91
CA ILE A 35 3.57 0.60 2.12
C ILE A 35 4.93 0.27 2.72
N ARG A 36 5.92 -0.04 1.88
CA ARG A 36 7.30 -0.31 2.32
C ARG A 36 7.90 0.90 3.05
N ASP A 37 7.73 2.09 2.50
CA ASP A 37 8.26 3.32 3.11
C ASP A 37 7.62 3.60 4.48
N VAL A 38 6.29 3.46 4.57
CA VAL A 38 5.57 3.64 5.84
C VAL A 38 5.99 2.58 6.87
N ALA A 39 6.13 1.32 6.46
CA ALA A 39 6.58 0.25 7.36
C ALA A 39 8.00 0.51 7.89
N ALA A 40 8.90 1.01 7.04
CA ALA A 40 10.24 1.42 7.44
C ALA A 40 10.20 2.58 8.45
N GLY A 41 9.35 3.59 8.22
CA GLY A 41 9.15 4.71 9.15
C GLY A 41 8.61 4.26 10.51
N ILE A 42 7.61 3.36 10.53
CA ILE A 42 7.07 2.79 11.79
C ILE A 42 8.14 2.02 12.55
N LYS A 43 8.93 1.20 11.84
CA LYS A 43 10.04 0.45 12.45
C LYS A 43 11.05 1.41 13.11
N TYR A 44 11.47 2.44 12.39
CA TYR A 44 12.38 3.45 12.91
C TYR A 44 11.83 4.19 14.13
N ALA A 45 10.55 4.59 14.09
CA ALA A 45 9.90 5.28 15.20
C ALA A 45 9.82 4.40 16.45
N LYS A 46 9.57 3.09 16.28
CA LYS A 46 9.60 2.12 17.38
C LYS A 46 10.99 2.01 18.00
N GLU A 47 12.01 1.78 17.17
CA GLU A 47 13.40 1.65 17.63
C GLU A 47 13.91 2.93 18.32
N SER A 48 13.48 4.10 17.87
CA SER A 48 13.84 5.38 18.47
C SER A 48 13.13 5.66 19.79
N HIS A 49 11.96 5.03 20.04
CA HIS A 49 11.24 5.18 21.31
C HIS A 49 11.72 4.19 22.37
N ASP A 50 12.30 3.06 21.96
CA ASP A 50 12.84 2.02 22.83
C ASP A 50 14.29 2.34 23.32
N LEU A 51 14.85 3.51 22.97
CA LEU A 51 16.13 4.07 23.43
C LEU A 51 15.91 5.15 24.52
#